data_AF-A0A1H1Q8P9-F1
#
_entry.id   AF-A0A1H1Q8P9-F1
#
_cell.length_a   1.000
_cell.length_b   1.000
_cell.length_c   1.000
_cell.angle_alpha   90.00
_cell.angle_beta   90.00
_cell.angle_gamma   90.00
#
_symmetry.space_group_name_H-M   'P 1'
#
loop_
_entity.id
_entity.type
_entity.pdbx_description
1 polymer ?
#
loop_
_entity_poly.entity_id
_entity_poly.type
_entity_poly.pdbx_seq_one_letter_code
_entity_poly.pdbx_strand_id
1 'polypeptide(L)'
;MSTTTADTELARLTSAVAAIATNLVELDQNPDRQELGRITLTGRTATAWADASDALERLWQGHRQLTEVITRAEALRGQRRMNDADRDAYRHQVLGPSITLSTATVPLAQRGLLGAGQVVATCTPAELLSAMESSFRTAVAVVSGAGEAWRRGVPAAAEAADTLQRVRDLTRQAGAGAADRLLDEADRLLGGITRVLLSDPLGADLTGLADVRSLVDRADAERTSAAELQASLAQRLRDARVLLADLDAAQRAAGETSDAAAGRFPDDQIIAVRMTDPRPELAAIDALAAAGHWALISPRLSAWRRQATDRLAALRDASARNAALLTERNELRGRLDAYRAKALRRGLGEDPVLGPLAEAARDRLHQAPCDLPAARSAVDAYQDALSATIAAREAR
;
A
#
# COMPACT_ATOMS: atom_id res chain seq x y z
N MET A 1 -48.84 4.99 62.68
CA MET A 1 -47.55 5.17 61.97
C MET A 1 -47.11 6.61 62.12
N SER A 2 -45.92 6.86 62.65
CA SER A 2 -45.52 8.15 63.23
C SER A 2 -45.18 9.21 62.16
N THR A 3 -45.43 10.49 62.47
CA THR A 3 -45.02 11.65 61.64
C THR A 3 -43.52 11.68 61.34
N THR A 4 -42.71 11.02 62.17
CA THR A 4 -41.26 10.81 61.98
C THR A 4 -40.92 10.17 60.64
N THR A 5 -41.66 9.16 60.18
CA THR A 5 -41.40 8.49 58.90
C THR A 5 -41.65 9.43 57.71
N ALA A 6 -42.70 10.25 57.80
CA ALA A 6 -42.99 11.27 56.78
C ALA A 6 -41.96 12.41 56.79
N ASP A 7 -41.46 12.81 57.96
CA ASP A 7 -40.39 13.81 58.08
C ASP A 7 -39.05 13.31 57.47
N THR A 8 -38.71 12.03 57.69
CA THR A 8 -37.52 11.41 57.05
C THR A 8 -37.66 11.36 55.54
N GLU A 9 -38.84 10.99 55.03
CA GLU A 9 -39.08 10.93 53.59
C GLU A 9 -39.08 12.32 52.95
N LEU A 10 -39.68 13.33 53.60
CA LEU A 10 -39.62 14.72 53.12
C LEU A 10 -38.17 15.19 53.00
N ALA A 11 -37.33 14.95 54.01
CA ALA A 11 -35.91 15.31 53.95
C ALA A 11 -35.17 14.58 52.81
N ARG A 12 -35.50 13.31 52.55
CA ARG A 12 -34.96 12.54 51.42
C ARG A 12 -35.37 13.13 50.07
N LEU A 13 -36.64 13.49 49.91
CA LEU A 13 -37.19 14.09 48.69
C LEU A 13 -36.58 15.48 48.42
N THR A 14 -36.43 16.32 49.45
CA THR A 14 -35.80 17.64 49.31
C THR A 14 -34.34 17.52 48.85
N SER A 15 -33.58 16.59 49.44
CA SER A 15 -32.20 16.30 49.01
C SER A 15 -32.15 15.76 47.57
N ALA A 16 -33.06 14.85 47.21
CA ALA A 16 -33.14 14.29 45.87
C ALA A 16 -33.46 15.36 44.82
N VAL A 17 -34.39 16.28 45.09
CA VAL A 17 -34.74 17.37 44.16
C VAL A 17 -33.56 18.31 43.92
N ALA A 18 -32.80 18.66 44.96
CA ALA A 18 -31.60 19.48 44.79
C ALA A 18 -30.55 18.79 43.91
N ALA A 19 -30.31 17.49 44.12
CA ALA A 19 -29.40 16.71 43.29
C ALA A 19 -29.88 16.58 41.84
N ILE A 20 -31.17 16.36 41.62
CA ILE A 20 -31.78 16.28 40.29
C ILE A 20 -31.61 17.61 39.54
N ALA A 21 -31.85 18.75 40.19
CA ALA A 21 -31.69 20.07 39.58
C ALA A 21 -30.25 20.29 39.09
N THR A 22 -29.25 19.95 39.90
CA THR A 22 -27.83 20.03 39.52
C THR A 22 -27.54 19.15 38.29
N ASN A 23 -27.90 17.87 38.34
CA ASN A 23 -27.65 16.92 37.23
C ASN A 23 -28.36 17.35 35.94
N LEU A 24 -29.55 17.94 36.04
CA LEU A 24 -30.30 18.46 34.91
C LEU A 24 -29.60 19.63 34.22
N VAL A 25 -29.09 20.58 35.01
CA VAL A 25 -28.33 21.72 34.50
C VAL A 25 -27.02 21.24 33.87
N GLU A 26 -26.32 20.30 34.49
CA GLU A 26 -25.10 19.71 33.93
C GLU A 26 -25.37 19.01 32.59
N LEU A 27 -26.47 18.27 32.47
CA LEU A 27 -26.87 17.62 31.22
C LEU A 27 -27.25 18.64 30.13
N ASP A 28 -27.94 19.73 30.51
CA ASP A 28 -28.30 20.80 29.58
C ASP A 28 -27.07 21.56 29.04
N GLN A 29 -26.04 21.71 29.89
CA GLN A 29 -24.75 22.33 29.58
C GLN A 29 -23.76 21.37 28.88
N ASN A 30 -24.09 20.09 28.74
CA ASN A 30 -23.21 19.13 28.09
C ASN A 30 -23.00 19.50 26.60
N PRO A 31 -21.75 19.58 26.11
CA PRO A 31 -21.46 19.98 24.74
C PRO A 31 -22.03 19.01 23.70
N ASP A 32 -21.97 17.70 23.95
CA ASP A 32 -22.50 16.68 23.03
C ASP A 32 -24.02 16.83 22.88
N ARG A 33 -24.71 17.15 23.98
CA ARG A 33 -26.15 17.45 23.98
C ARG A 33 -26.48 18.72 23.20
N GLN A 34 -25.72 19.79 23.41
CA GLN A 34 -25.91 21.05 22.69
C GLN A 34 -25.71 20.86 21.19
N GLU A 35 -24.71 20.07 20.80
CA GLU A 35 -24.44 19.77 19.40
C GLU A 35 -25.61 18.99 18.76
N LEU A 36 -26.12 17.96 19.42
CA LEU A 36 -27.31 17.21 18.98
C LEU A 36 -28.54 18.11 18.75
N GLY A 37 -28.70 19.15 19.58
CA GLY A 37 -29.78 20.13 19.43
C GLY A 37 -29.56 21.15 18.31
N ARG A 38 -28.33 21.31 17.81
CA ARG A 38 -27.97 22.30 16.77
C ARG A 38 -27.99 21.73 15.36
N ILE A 39 -27.62 20.47 15.20
CA ILE A 39 -27.48 19.82 13.89
C ILE A 39 -28.81 19.21 13.42
N THR A 40 -28.98 19.12 12.10
CA THR A 40 -30.12 18.37 11.53
C THR A 40 -29.81 16.88 11.59
N LEU A 41 -30.37 16.21 12.60
CA LEU A 41 -30.19 14.77 12.81
C LEU A 41 -30.97 13.95 11.78
N THR A 42 -30.43 12.79 11.43
CA THR A 42 -31.10 11.81 10.57
C THR A 42 -31.06 10.39 11.16
N GLY A 43 -31.84 9.48 10.57
CA GLY A 43 -31.75 8.05 10.86
C GLY A 43 -31.98 7.66 12.33
N ARG A 44 -31.06 6.85 12.88
CA ARG A 44 -31.20 6.27 14.22
C ARG A 44 -31.03 7.32 15.29
N THR A 45 -30.07 8.23 15.15
CA THR A 45 -29.87 9.33 16.10
C THR A 45 -31.07 10.26 16.13
N ALA A 46 -31.70 10.59 14.99
CA ALA A 46 -32.90 11.43 15.00
C ALA A 46 -34.05 10.82 15.82
N THR A 47 -34.29 9.53 15.63
CA THR A 47 -35.35 8.80 16.37
C THR A 47 -35.02 8.76 17.87
N ALA A 48 -33.79 8.35 18.21
CA ALA A 48 -33.36 8.27 19.60
C ALA A 48 -33.32 9.64 20.29
N TRP A 49 -32.99 10.70 19.55
CA TRP A 49 -32.97 12.07 20.07
C TRP A 49 -34.36 12.64 20.29
N ALA A 50 -35.34 12.31 19.43
CA ALA A 50 -36.74 12.66 19.67
C ALA A 50 -37.25 12.03 20.98
N ASP A 51 -37.03 10.73 21.16
CA ASP A 51 -37.40 10.02 22.39
C ASP A 51 -36.69 10.59 23.63
N ALA A 52 -35.42 10.96 23.50
CA ALA A 52 -34.64 11.59 24.56
C ALA A 52 -35.13 13.01 24.87
N SER A 53 -35.54 13.79 23.87
CA SER A 53 -36.08 15.14 24.04
C SER A 53 -37.42 15.09 24.77
N ASP A 54 -38.32 14.19 24.37
CA ASP A 54 -39.58 13.94 25.07
C ASP A 54 -39.34 13.48 26.52
N ALA A 55 -38.33 12.62 26.73
CA ALA A 55 -37.94 12.19 28.07
C ALA A 55 -37.42 13.36 28.93
N LEU A 56 -36.64 14.28 28.35
CA LEU A 56 -36.16 15.48 29.03
C LEU A 56 -37.30 16.44 29.40
N GLU A 57 -38.26 16.65 28.49
CA GLU A 57 -39.45 17.47 28.78
C GLU A 57 -40.27 16.88 29.93
N ARG A 58 -40.52 15.56 29.90
CA ARG A 58 -41.18 14.84 31.00
C ARG A 58 -40.40 14.98 32.31
N LEU A 59 -39.07 14.97 32.24
CA LEU A 59 -38.22 15.08 33.43
C LEU A 59 -38.29 16.48 34.07
N TRP A 60 -38.28 17.54 33.26
CA TRP A 60 -38.50 18.90 33.74
C TRP A 60 -39.91 19.11 34.30
N GLN A 61 -40.93 18.50 33.69
CA GLN A 61 -42.29 18.50 34.23
C GLN A 61 -42.34 17.78 35.58
N GLY A 62 -41.75 16.59 35.68
CA GLY A 62 -41.68 15.82 36.92
C GLY A 62 -40.95 16.58 38.02
N HIS A 63 -39.84 17.25 37.70
CA HIS A 63 -39.14 18.10 38.66
C HIS A 63 -40.04 19.21 39.21
N ARG A 64 -40.77 19.94 38.36
CA ARG A 64 -41.72 20.97 38.80
C ARG A 64 -42.80 20.40 39.71
N GLN A 65 -43.41 19.28 39.32
CA GLN A 65 -44.46 18.61 40.11
C GLN A 65 -43.94 18.15 41.48
N LEU A 66 -42.72 17.60 41.53
CA LEU A 66 -42.11 17.16 42.77
C LEU A 66 -41.76 18.34 43.69
N THR A 67 -41.23 19.43 43.15
CA THR A 67 -40.98 20.67 43.89
C THR A 67 -42.28 21.23 44.48
N GLU A 68 -43.36 21.29 43.71
CA GLU A 68 -44.67 21.74 44.19
C GLU A 68 -45.23 20.86 45.32
N VAL A 69 -45.02 19.54 45.25
CA VAL A 69 -45.41 18.61 46.31
C VAL A 69 -44.61 18.85 47.59
N ILE A 70 -43.29 19.05 47.47
CA ILE A 70 -42.40 19.32 48.60
C ILE A 70 -42.76 20.66 49.25
N THR A 71 -42.94 21.72 48.47
CA THR A 71 -43.34 23.04 48.99
C THR A 71 -44.69 22.97 49.71
N ARG A 72 -45.66 22.21 49.20
CA ARG A 72 -46.93 21.98 49.88
C ARG A 72 -46.76 21.19 51.18
N ALA A 73 -45.92 20.15 51.19
CA ALA A 73 -45.63 19.35 52.37
C ALA A 73 -44.91 20.18 53.46
N GLU A 74 -43.95 21.02 53.08
CA GLU A 74 -43.25 21.95 53.97
C GLU A 74 -44.20 23.00 54.55
N ALA A 75 -45.11 23.55 53.74
CA ALA A 75 -46.12 24.51 54.20
C ALA A 75 -47.08 23.89 55.22
N LEU A 76 -47.51 22.63 55.02
CA LEU A 76 -48.32 21.89 55.99
C LEU A 76 -47.54 21.59 57.28
N ARG A 77 -46.25 21.26 57.17
CA ARG A 77 -45.39 20.98 58.33
C ARG A 77 -45.08 22.24 59.15
N GLY A 78 -44.94 23.39 58.50
CA GLY A 78 -44.64 24.69 59.12
C GLY A 78 -45.80 25.32 59.90
N GLN A 79 -47.00 24.72 59.88
CA GLN A 79 -48.15 25.24 60.63
C GLN A 79 -47.98 25.05 62.14
N ARG A 80 -48.15 26.13 62.92
CA ARG A 80 -47.97 26.15 64.39
C ARG A 80 -48.89 25.20 65.17
N ARG A 81 -49.99 24.71 64.57
CA ARG A 81 -51.01 23.91 65.25
C ARG A 81 -51.69 22.91 64.28
N MET A 82 -51.05 21.77 64.00
CA MET A 82 -51.60 20.72 63.14
C MET A 82 -52.71 19.93 63.85
N ASN A 83 -53.89 19.89 63.24
CA ASN A 83 -54.97 18.97 63.61
C ASN A 83 -54.69 17.54 63.05
N ASP A 84 -55.50 16.53 63.41
CA ASP A 84 -55.31 15.16 62.89
C ASP A 84 -55.53 15.05 61.38
N ALA A 85 -56.45 15.83 60.80
CA ALA A 85 -56.66 15.89 59.36
C ALA A 85 -55.45 16.48 58.61
N ASP A 86 -54.76 17.47 59.19
CA ASP A 86 -53.53 18.05 58.65
C ASP A 86 -52.37 17.05 58.70
N ARG A 87 -52.32 16.22 59.76
CA ARG A 87 -51.34 15.12 59.87
C ARG A 87 -51.55 14.05 58.82
N ASP A 88 -52.81 13.70 58.53
CA ASP A 88 -53.13 12.71 57.51
C ASP A 88 -52.98 13.27 56.08
N ALA A 89 -53.32 14.54 55.86
CA ALA A 89 -53.03 15.25 54.62
C ALA A 89 -51.52 15.33 54.34
N TYR A 90 -50.71 15.64 55.36
CA TYR A 90 -49.25 15.64 55.26
C TYR A 90 -48.70 14.25 54.90
N ARG A 91 -49.17 13.19 55.56
CA ARG A 91 -48.78 11.81 55.24
C ARG A 91 -49.17 11.43 53.82
N HIS A 92 -50.38 11.75 53.38
CA HIS A 92 -50.84 11.49 52.02
C HIS A 92 -50.01 12.25 50.98
N GLN A 93 -49.63 13.50 51.28
CA GLN A 93 -48.82 14.32 50.38
C GLN A 93 -47.41 13.74 50.15
N VAL A 94 -46.78 13.18 51.19
CA VAL A 94 -45.39 12.68 51.14
C VAL A 94 -45.31 11.19 50.78
N LEU A 95 -46.21 10.36 51.31
CA LEU A 95 -46.16 8.89 51.17
C LEU A 95 -47.27 8.33 50.27
N GLY A 96 -48.30 9.12 49.99
CA GLY A 96 -49.46 8.71 49.20
C GLY A 96 -49.41 9.19 47.75
N PRO A 97 -50.41 8.80 46.94
CA PRO A 97 -50.52 9.19 45.54
C PRO A 97 -51.01 10.64 45.40
N SER A 98 -50.11 11.60 45.64
CA SER A 98 -50.40 13.04 45.74
C SER A 98 -50.11 13.84 44.47
N ILE A 99 -49.47 13.21 43.47
CA ILE A 99 -49.13 13.83 42.19
C ILE A 99 -50.14 13.39 41.15
N THR A 100 -50.73 14.34 40.43
CA THR A 100 -51.64 14.07 39.30
C THR A 100 -50.85 14.03 38.00
N LEU A 101 -50.79 12.87 37.34
CA LEU A 101 -50.08 12.66 36.09
C LEU A 101 -50.91 13.03 34.86
N SER A 102 -52.19 12.63 34.85
CA SER A 102 -53.10 12.95 33.75
C SER A 102 -54.57 12.91 34.20
N THR A 103 -55.40 13.71 33.54
CA THR A 103 -56.84 13.75 33.73
C THR A 103 -57.53 13.41 32.41
N ALA A 104 -58.02 12.18 32.29
CA ALA A 104 -58.73 11.71 31.11
C ALA A 104 -60.23 11.92 31.28
N THR A 105 -60.87 12.67 30.38
CA THR A 105 -62.32 12.81 30.39
C THR A 105 -62.96 11.56 29.79
N VAL A 106 -63.74 10.84 30.57
CA VAL A 106 -64.42 9.61 30.10
C VAL A 106 -65.62 10.02 29.26
N PRO A 107 -65.70 9.62 27.97
CA PRO A 107 -66.86 9.92 27.12
C PRO A 107 -68.16 9.41 27.73
N LEU A 108 -69.26 10.15 27.56
CA LEU A 108 -70.56 9.84 28.20
C LEU A 108 -71.04 8.40 27.90
N ALA A 109 -70.74 7.88 26.70
CA ALA A 109 -71.09 6.52 26.26
C ALA A 109 -70.37 5.39 27.03
N GLN A 110 -69.26 5.69 27.69
CA GLN A 110 -68.49 4.77 28.53
C GLN A 110 -68.70 5.03 30.03
N ARG A 111 -69.61 5.94 30.36
CA ARG A 111 -69.87 6.41 31.73
C ARG A 111 -71.09 5.67 32.30
N GLY A 112 -70.91 4.96 33.41
CA GLY A 112 -72.06 4.41 34.17
C GLY A 112 -72.88 5.51 34.83
N LEU A 113 -74.13 5.23 35.24
CA LEU A 113 -75.05 6.21 35.86
C LEU A 113 -74.47 6.90 37.12
N LEU A 114 -73.50 6.25 37.79
CA LEU A 114 -72.75 6.76 38.95
C LEU A 114 -71.23 6.89 38.68
N GLY A 115 -70.79 6.75 37.43
CA GLY A 115 -69.37 6.76 37.07
C GLY A 115 -68.77 8.16 37.01
N ALA A 116 -67.56 8.33 37.55
CA ALA A 116 -66.84 9.61 37.51
C ALA A 116 -66.58 10.05 36.06
N GLY A 117 -66.79 11.35 35.79
CA GLY A 117 -66.62 11.91 34.45
C GLY A 117 -65.17 12.09 34.01
N GLN A 118 -64.24 11.95 34.94
CA GLN A 118 -62.81 12.01 34.70
C GLN A 118 -62.10 10.91 35.47
N VAL A 119 -61.09 10.30 34.84
CA VAL A 119 -60.13 9.42 35.50
C VAL A 119 -58.85 10.22 35.71
N VAL A 120 -58.49 10.40 36.97
CA VAL A 120 -57.25 11.06 37.38
C VAL A 120 -56.22 9.97 37.64
N ALA A 121 -55.18 9.88 36.81
CA ALA A 121 -54.04 9.03 37.11
C ALA A 121 -53.17 9.76 38.14
N THR A 122 -53.02 9.18 39.33
CA THR A 122 -52.15 9.70 40.38
C THR A 122 -50.96 8.79 40.61
N CYS A 123 -49.83 9.37 41.03
CA CYS A 123 -48.66 8.61 41.44
C CYS A 123 -48.09 9.16 42.76
N THR A 124 -47.30 8.30 43.42
CA THR A 124 -46.52 8.67 44.61
C THR A 124 -45.25 9.44 44.20
N PRO A 125 -44.68 10.26 45.10
CA PRO A 125 -43.39 10.90 44.87
C PRO A 125 -42.26 9.91 44.52
N ALA A 126 -42.28 8.71 45.11
CA ALA A 126 -41.30 7.67 44.82
C ALA A 126 -41.44 7.09 43.39
N GLU A 127 -42.68 6.86 42.93
CA GLU A 127 -42.94 6.42 41.55
C GLU A 127 -42.56 7.49 40.53
N LEU A 128 -42.85 8.76 40.81
CA LEU A 128 -42.41 9.88 39.96
C LEU A 128 -40.89 9.93 39.88
N LEU A 129 -40.19 9.84 41.02
CA LEU A 129 -38.73 9.80 41.05
C LEU A 129 -38.15 8.65 40.21
N SER A 130 -38.73 7.45 40.31
CA SER A 130 -38.30 6.30 39.50
C SER A 130 -38.53 6.51 38.00
N ALA A 131 -39.67 7.10 37.62
CA ALA A 131 -39.97 7.45 36.24
C ALA A 131 -39.03 8.54 35.69
N MET A 132 -38.68 9.53 36.53
CA MET A 132 -37.68 10.55 36.22
C MET A 132 -36.30 9.92 36.05
N GLU A 133 -35.86 9.06 36.97
CA GLU A 133 -34.57 8.37 36.86
C GLU A 133 -34.46 7.56 35.55
N SER A 134 -35.52 6.83 35.19
CA SER A 134 -35.56 6.11 33.91
C SER A 134 -35.44 7.04 32.70
N SER A 135 -36.17 8.17 32.72
CA SER A 135 -36.11 9.18 31.65
C SER A 135 -34.74 9.84 31.55
N PHE A 136 -34.09 10.12 32.69
CA PHE A 136 -32.73 10.65 32.75
C PHE A 136 -31.72 9.70 32.11
N ARG A 137 -31.78 8.41 32.47
CA ARG A 137 -30.88 7.39 31.88
C ARG A 137 -31.04 7.28 30.38
N THR A 138 -32.26 7.35 29.85
CA THR A 138 -32.51 7.34 28.41
C THR A 138 -31.84 8.53 27.73
N ALA A 139 -32.04 9.74 28.25
CA ALA A 139 -31.44 10.95 27.68
C ALA A 139 -29.90 10.91 27.72
N VAL A 140 -29.33 10.54 28.87
CA VAL A 140 -27.87 10.41 29.04
C VAL A 140 -27.30 9.35 28.09
N ALA A 141 -27.95 8.19 27.94
CA ALA A 141 -27.47 7.12 27.06
C ALA A 141 -27.36 7.58 25.60
N VAL A 142 -28.33 8.37 25.11
CA VAL A 142 -28.32 8.91 23.75
C VAL A 142 -27.22 9.96 23.58
N VAL A 143 -27.12 10.92 24.52
CA VAL A 143 -26.10 11.98 24.48
C VAL A 143 -24.69 11.39 24.55
N SER A 144 -24.41 10.54 25.54
CA SER A 144 -23.10 9.93 25.72
C SER A 144 -22.75 8.99 24.56
N GLY A 145 -23.72 8.23 24.03
CA GLY A 145 -23.52 7.36 22.88
C GLY A 145 -23.15 8.13 21.61
N ALA A 146 -23.84 9.23 21.32
CA ALA A 146 -23.53 10.08 20.17
C ALA A 146 -22.17 10.78 20.33
N GLY A 147 -21.90 11.34 21.51
CA GLY A 147 -20.62 11.95 21.83
C GLY A 147 -19.45 10.98 21.67
N GLU A 148 -19.62 9.73 22.12
CA GLU A 148 -18.59 8.69 21.98
C GLU A 148 -18.36 8.30 20.52
N ALA A 149 -19.44 8.17 19.74
CA ALA A 149 -19.34 7.91 18.32
C ALA A 149 -18.59 9.02 17.58
N TRP A 150 -18.82 10.30 17.91
CA TRP A 150 -18.04 11.41 17.34
C TRP A 150 -16.58 11.40 17.79
N ARG A 151 -16.30 11.27 19.09
CA ARG A 151 -14.93 11.24 19.62
C ARG A 151 -14.08 10.13 19.03
N ARG A 152 -14.68 8.99 18.71
CA ARG A 152 -13.99 7.88 18.04
C ARG A 152 -13.95 8.02 16.52
N GLY A 153 -15.09 8.36 15.92
CA GLY A 153 -15.25 8.34 14.47
C GLY A 153 -14.56 9.50 13.76
N VAL A 154 -14.63 10.72 14.32
CA VAL A 154 -14.10 11.92 13.66
C VAL A 154 -12.58 11.87 13.50
N PRO A 155 -11.78 11.56 14.55
CA PRO A 155 -10.33 11.41 14.39
C PRO A 155 -9.96 10.26 13.44
N ALA A 156 -10.67 9.13 13.51
CA ALA A 156 -10.40 7.97 12.66
C ALA A 156 -10.68 8.26 11.17
N ALA A 157 -11.77 8.98 10.88
CA ALA A 157 -12.09 9.43 9.52
C ALA A 157 -11.06 10.44 9.00
N ALA A 158 -10.59 11.36 9.85
CA ALA A 158 -9.54 12.31 9.49
C ALA A 158 -8.21 11.60 9.17
N GLU A 159 -7.80 10.63 9.98
CA GLU A 159 -6.58 9.84 9.73
C GLU A 159 -6.67 9.03 8.42
N ALA A 160 -7.85 8.47 8.13
CA ALA A 160 -8.12 7.79 6.87
C ALA A 160 -8.03 8.77 5.68
N ALA A 161 -8.56 9.98 5.82
CA ALA A 161 -8.47 11.03 4.80
C ALA A 161 -7.01 11.44 4.52
N ASP A 162 -6.22 11.66 5.57
CA ASP A 162 -4.80 12.01 5.45
C ASP A 162 -3.99 10.90 4.77
N THR A 163 -4.26 9.64 5.12
CA THR A 163 -3.62 8.49 4.48
C THR A 163 -3.99 8.40 3.00
N LEU A 164 -5.28 8.50 2.68
CA LEU A 164 -5.79 8.49 1.32
C LEU A 164 -5.13 9.59 0.47
N GLN A 165 -5.07 10.81 1.01
CA GLN A 165 -4.45 11.95 0.32
C GLN A 165 -2.95 11.72 0.08
N ARG A 166 -2.23 11.21 1.08
CA ARG A 166 -0.81 10.86 0.95
C ARG A 166 -0.56 9.84 -0.16
N VAL A 167 -1.36 8.77 -0.23
CA VAL A 167 -1.20 7.74 -1.28
C VAL A 167 -1.58 8.30 -2.65
N ARG A 168 -2.60 9.18 -2.74
CA ARG A 168 -2.92 9.91 -3.97
C ARG A 168 -1.77 10.79 -4.46
N ASP A 169 -1.11 11.52 -3.57
CA ASP A 169 0.06 12.34 -3.91
C ASP A 169 1.22 11.49 -4.43
N LEU A 170 1.52 10.37 -3.77
CA LEU A 170 2.56 9.43 -4.20
C LEU A 170 2.22 8.78 -5.55
N THR A 171 0.96 8.43 -5.78
CA THR A 171 0.49 7.81 -7.04
C THR A 171 0.61 8.79 -8.20
N ARG A 172 0.24 10.06 -8.00
CA ARG A 172 0.43 11.14 -8.99
C ARG A 172 1.90 11.36 -9.33
N GLN A 173 2.79 11.36 -8.35
CA GLN A 173 4.24 11.50 -8.57
C GLN A 173 4.83 10.33 -9.36
N ALA A 174 4.30 9.11 -9.16
CA ALA A 174 4.72 7.92 -9.87
C ALA A 174 4.12 7.79 -11.30
N GLY A 175 3.08 8.58 -11.63
CA GLY A 175 2.39 8.48 -12.92
C GLY A 175 1.59 7.18 -13.10
N ALA A 176 1.21 6.51 -11.99
CA ALA A 176 0.59 5.20 -12.00
C ALA A 176 -0.95 5.29 -11.96
N GLY A 177 -1.61 5.40 -13.14
CA GLY A 177 -3.07 5.58 -13.22
C GLY A 177 -3.93 4.36 -12.87
N ALA A 178 -3.34 3.18 -12.62
CA ALA A 178 -4.10 1.98 -12.28
C ALA A 178 -4.70 2.04 -10.86
N ALA A 179 -3.98 2.63 -9.91
CA ALA A 179 -4.37 2.75 -8.51
C ALA A 179 -5.47 3.80 -8.27
N ASP A 180 -5.71 4.72 -9.23
CA ASP A 180 -6.67 5.82 -9.09
C ASP A 180 -8.09 5.33 -8.82
N ARG A 181 -8.50 4.22 -9.44
CA ARG A 181 -9.86 3.66 -9.24
C ARG A 181 -10.11 3.22 -7.80
N LEU A 182 -9.13 2.59 -7.16
CA LEU A 182 -9.22 2.15 -5.76
C LEU A 182 -9.26 3.36 -4.82
N LEU A 183 -8.46 4.38 -5.11
CA LEU A 183 -8.43 5.62 -4.34
C LEU A 183 -9.75 6.40 -4.45
N ASP A 184 -10.37 6.43 -5.63
CA ASP A 184 -11.69 7.05 -5.85
C ASP A 184 -12.83 6.27 -5.21
N GLU A 185 -12.71 4.95 -5.10
CA GLU A 185 -13.64 4.12 -4.33
C GLU A 185 -13.50 4.39 -2.82
N ALA A 186 -12.27 4.39 -2.31
CA ALA A 186 -11.97 4.70 -0.91
C ALA A 186 -12.49 6.08 -0.50
N ASP A 187 -12.32 7.09 -1.36
CA ASP A 187 -12.79 8.46 -1.14
C ASP A 187 -14.31 8.56 -1.08
N ARG A 188 -15.01 7.89 -2.00
CA ARG A 188 -16.48 7.84 -2.00
C ARG A 188 -17.01 7.16 -0.74
N LEU A 189 -16.38 6.06 -0.32
CA LEU A 189 -16.75 5.35 0.90
C LEU A 189 -16.51 6.20 2.13
N LEU A 190 -15.33 6.81 2.25
CA LEU A 190 -14.97 7.71 3.36
C LEU A 190 -15.89 8.93 3.44
N GLY A 191 -16.21 9.54 2.30
CA GLY A 191 -17.16 10.64 2.21
C GLY A 191 -18.58 10.22 2.60
N GLY A 192 -18.97 8.98 2.30
CA GLY A 192 -20.21 8.37 2.77
C GLY A 192 -20.26 8.24 4.29
N ILE A 193 -19.25 7.60 4.88
CA ILE A 193 -19.12 7.37 6.32
C ILE A 193 -19.08 8.70 7.08
N THR A 194 -18.25 9.65 6.64
CA THR A 194 -18.13 10.96 7.29
C THR A 194 -19.45 11.71 7.29
N ARG A 195 -20.21 11.67 6.18
CA ARG A 195 -21.53 12.34 6.10
C ARG A 195 -22.55 11.73 7.05
N VAL A 196 -22.59 10.40 7.16
CA VAL A 196 -23.47 9.71 8.11
C VAL A 196 -23.02 10.01 9.53
N LEU A 197 -21.73 9.94 9.84
CA LEU A 197 -21.20 10.22 11.18
C LEU A 197 -21.58 11.62 11.69
N LEU A 198 -21.58 12.63 10.81
CA LEU A 198 -21.96 14.01 11.18
C LEU A 198 -23.46 14.20 11.46
N SER A 199 -24.33 13.37 10.90
CA SER A 199 -25.80 13.55 10.97
C SER A 199 -26.54 12.43 11.72
N ASP A 200 -25.97 11.24 11.80
CA ASP A 200 -26.47 10.04 12.47
C ASP A 200 -25.30 9.26 13.13
N PRO A 201 -24.66 9.81 14.19
CA PRO A 201 -23.53 9.16 14.86
C PRO A 201 -23.88 7.79 15.46
N LEU A 202 -25.13 7.57 15.89
CA LEU A 202 -25.54 6.29 16.44
C LEU A 202 -25.80 5.26 15.34
N GLY A 203 -26.14 5.68 14.13
CA GLY A 203 -26.31 4.82 12.95
C GLY A 203 -25.05 4.65 12.11
N ALA A 204 -23.99 5.42 12.36
CA ALA A 204 -22.76 5.37 11.59
C ALA A 204 -22.02 4.03 11.77
N ASP A 205 -21.80 3.33 10.66
CA ASP A 205 -20.97 2.15 10.63
C ASP A 205 -19.48 2.53 10.50
N LEU A 206 -18.80 2.56 11.65
CA LEU A 206 -17.37 2.85 11.71
C LEU A 206 -16.51 1.67 11.22
N THR A 207 -17.07 0.46 11.05
CA THR A 207 -16.31 -0.68 10.54
C THR A 207 -15.90 -0.48 9.08
N GLY A 208 -16.69 0.27 8.31
CA GLY A 208 -16.36 0.66 6.94
C GLY A 208 -15.06 1.48 6.81
N LEU A 209 -14.54 2.08 7.89
CA LEU A 209 -13.21 2.73 7.86
C LEU A 209 -12.08 1.71 7.66
N ALA A 210 -12.27 0.46 8.11
CA ALA A 210 -11.32 -0.62 7.83
C ALA A 210 -11.31 -0.98 6.34
N ASP A 211 -12.47 -0.94 5.67
CA ASP A 211 -12.57 -1.16 4.23
C ASP A 211 -11.89 -0.03 3.45
N VAL A 212 -12.07 1.23 3.87
CA VAL A 212 -11.32 2.38 3.33
C VAL A 212 -9.81 2.14 3.45
N ARG A 213 -9.33 1.72 4.63
CA ARG A 213 -7.92 1.41 4.85
C ARG A 213 -7.44 0.30 3.91
N SER A 214 -8.21 -0.79 3.78
CA SER A 214 -7.86 -1.90 2.90
C SER A 214 -7.76 -1.48 1.43
N LEU A 215 -8.68 -0.64 0.95
CA LEU A 215 -8.62 -0.09 -0.42
C LEU A 215 -7.38 0.77 -0.64
N VAL A 216 -7.03 1.62 0.33
CA VAL A 216 -5.82 2.46 0.29
C VAL A 216 -4.55 1.61 0.31
N ASP A 217 -4.47 0.59 1.17
CA ASP A 217 -3.32 -0.31 1.26
C ASP A 217 -3.13 -1.11 -0.04
N ARG A 218 -4.23 -1.57 -0.66
CA ARG A 218 -4.20 -2.23 -1.97
C ARG A 218 -3.70 -1.28 -3.07
N ALA A 219 -4.19 -0.04 -3.09
CA ALA A 219 -3.74 0.97 -4.04
C ALA A 219 -2.23 1.25 -3.88
N ASP A 220 -1.74 1.34 -2.65
CA ASP A 220 -0.32 1.55 -2.38
C ASP A 220 0.55 0.34 -2.78
N ALA A 221 0.05 -0.88 -2.58
CA ALA A 221 0.72 -2.10 -3.04
C ALA A 221 0.79 -2.19 -4.57
N GLU A 222 -0.28 -1.83 -5.28
CA GLU A 222 -0.29 -1.76 -6.75
C GLU A 222 0.69 -0.69 -7.27
N ARG A 223 0.70 0.49 -6.65
CA ARG A 223 1.66 1.56 -6.95
C ARG A 223 3.10 1.09 -6.77
N THR A 224 3.40 0.44 -5.64
CA THR A 224 4.74 -0.07 -5.33
C THR A 224 5.19 -1.14 -6.32
N SER A 225 4.31 -2.09 -6.63
CA SER A 225 4.57 -3.15 -7.61
C SER A 225 4.84 -2.58 -9.01
N ALA A 226 4.07 -1.58 -9.43
CA ALA A 226 4.28 -0.89 -10.71
C ALA A 226 5.64 -0.16 -10.75
N ALA A 227 6.02 0.52 -9.67
CA ALA A 227 7.31 1.20 -9.56
C ALA A 227 8.50 0.23 -9.62
N GLU A 228 8.41 -0.92 -8.93
CA GLU A 228 9.43 -1.97 -8.97
C GLU A 228 9.59 -2.56 -10.38
N LEU A 229 8.48 -2.85 -11.06
CA LEU A 229 8.49 -3.32 -12.45
C LEU A 229 9.15 -2.30 -13.38
N GLN A 230 8.81 -1.01 -13.24
CA GLN A 230 9.42 0.06 -14.01
C GLN A 230 10.92 0.18 -13.74
N ALA A 231 11.35 0.11 -12.48
CA ALA A 231 12.76 0.17 -12.11
C ALA A 231 13.56 -1.02 -12.68
N SER A 232 12.98 -2.22 -12.62
CA SER A 232 13.55 -3.45 -13.20
C SER A 232 13.70 -3.35 -14.72
N LEU A 233 12.67 -2.87 -15.42
CA LEU A 233 12.73 -2.66 -16.87
C LEU A 233 13.74 -1.57 -17.25
N ALA A 234 13.80 -0.47 -16.50
CA ALA A 234 14.80 0.58 -16.71
C ALA A 234 16.23 0.06 -16.54
N GLN A 235 16.48 -0.81 -15.55
CA GLN A 235 17.78 -1.47 -15.40
C GLN A 235 18.09 -2.37 -16.60
N ARG A 236 17.14 -3.20 -17.05
CA ARG A 236 17.35 -4.07 -18.22
C ARG A 236 17.63 -3.28 -19.50
N LEU A 237 17.05 -2.09 -19.66
CA LEU A 237 17.37 -1.19 -20.77
C LEU A 237 18.78 -0.61 -20.66
N ARG A 238 19.24 -0.26 -19.45
CA ARG A 238 20.65 0.13 -19.23
C ARG A 238 21.59 -1.01 -19.60
N ASP A 239 21.32 -2.22 -19.15
CA ASP A 239 22.12 -3.41 -19.48
C ASP A 239 22.16 -3.65 -21.00
N ALA A 240 21.03 -3.44 -21.68
CA ALA A 240 20.96 -3.55 -23.14
C ALA A 240 21.85 -2.52 -23.86
N ARG A 241 21.90 -1.28 -23.37
CA ARG A 241 22.80 -0.25 -23.94
C ARG A 241 24.28 -0.58 -23.72
N VAL A 242 24.62 -1.17 -22.57
CA VAL A 242 25.98 -1.69 -22.31
C VAL A 242 26.30 -2.83 -23.28
N LEU A 243 25.38 -3.78 -23.46
CA LEU A 243 25.57 -4.89 -24.40
C LEU A 243 25.73 -4.41 -25.85
N LEU A 244 25.04 -3.33 -26.24
CA LEU A 244 25.23 -2.71 -27.55
C LEU A 244 26.64 -2.12 -27.71
N ALA A 245 27.18 -1.47 -26.68
CA ALA A 245 28.55 -0.97 -26.70
C ALA A 245 29.59 -2.10 -26.80
N ASP A 246 29.36 -3.22 -26.09
CA ASP A 246 30.19 -4.42 -26.19
C ASP A 246 30.16 -5.03 -27.59
N LEU A 247 28.98 -5.04 -28.22
CA LEU A 247 28.82 -5.46 -29.62
C LEU A 247 29.60 -4.58 -30.58
N ASP A 248 29.55 -3.26 -30.42
CA ASP A 248 30.30 -2.31 -31.24
C ASP A 248 31.82 -2.49 -31.08
N ALA A 249 32.30 -2.79 -29.87
CA ALA A 249 33.70 -3.10 -29.61
C ALA A 249 34.12 -4.44 -30.25
N ALA A 250 33.31 -5.49 -30.07
CA ALA A 250 33.58 -6.81 -30.64
C ALA A 250 33.53 -6.79 -32.18
N GLN A 251 32.62 -6.00 -32.77
CA GLN A 251 32.55 -5.81 -34.21
C GLN A 251 33.82 -5.16 -34.76
N ARG A 252 34.35 -4.12 -34.09
CA ARG A 252 35.62 -3.50 -34.48
C ARG A 252 36.79 -4.48 -34.37
N ALA A 253 36.92 -5.20 -33.26
CA ALA A 253 37.98 -6.19 -33.07
C ALA A 253 37.92 -7.33 -34.09
N ALA A 254 36.72 -7.83 -34.39
CA ALA A 254 36.52 -8.85 -35.43
C ALA A 254 36.88 -8.32 -36.83
N GLY A 255 36.53 -7.06 -37.14
CA GLY A 255 36.94 -6.38 -38.36
C GLY A 255 38.46 -6.25 -38.47
N GLU A 256 39.12 -5.70 -37.45
CA GLU A 256 40.57 -5.52 -37.41
C GLU A 256 41.34 -6.85 -37.57
N THR A 257 40.89 -7.91 -36.90
CA THR A 257 41.50 -9.25 -37.03
C THR A 257 41.24 -9.89 -38.39
N SER A 258 40.05 -9.71 -38.96
CA SER A 258 39.73 -10.13 -40.33
C SER A 258 40.59 -9.39 -41.35
N ASP A 259 40.70 -8.08 -41.25
CA ASP A 259 41.50 -7.24 -42.16
C ASP A 259 43.00 -7.57 -42.06
N ALA A 260 43.49 -7.88 -40.86
CA ALA A 260 44.87 -8.32 -40.65
C ALA A 260 45.15 -9.71 -41.26
N ALA A 261 44.14 -10.58 -41.33
CA ALA A 261 44.22 -11.91 -41.95
C ALA A 261 44.00 -11.85 -43.48
N ALA A 262 43.25 -10.85 -43.97
CA ALA A 262 42.90 -10.68 -45.37
C ALA A 262 44.13 -10.64 -46.27
N GLY A 263 44.07 -11.38 -47.38
CA GLY A 263 45.17 -11.54 -48.33
C GLY A 263 46.38 -12.34 -47.82
N ARG A 264 46.46 -12.65 -46.52
CA ARG A 264 47.52 -13.50 -45.93
C ARG A 264 47.13 -14.96 -45.86
N PHE A 265 45.84 -15.25 -45.77
CA PHE A 265 45.27 -16.60 -45.76
C PHE A 265 44.19 -16.73 -46.85
N PRO A 266 43.82 -17.96 -47.23
CA PRO A 266 42.67 -18.19 -48.11
C PRO A 266 41.38 -17.61 -47.51
N ASP A 267 40.54 -17.00 -48.35
CA ASP A 267 39.31 -16.30 -47.91
C ASP A 267 38.31 -17.23 -47.20
N ASP A 268 38.31 -18.53 -47.51
CA ASP A 268 37.46 -19.55 -46.89
C ASP A 268 37.87 -19.90 -45.45
N GLN A 269 39.10 -19.57 -45.06
CA GLN A 269 39.59 -19.74 -43.69
C GLN A 269 39.30 -18.53 -42.79
N ILE A 270 38.99 -17.37 -43.39
CA ILE A 270 38.71 -16.13 -42.65
C ILE A 270 37.23 -16.08 -42.30
N ILE A 271 36.93 -16.01 -41.00
CA ILE A 271 35.55 -15.97 -40.53
C ILE A 271 35.04 -14.52 -40.53
N ALA A 272 33.96 -14.28 -41.27
CA ALA A 272 33.24 -13.01 -41.29
C ALA A 272 31.80 -13.20 -40.78
N VAL A 273 31.41 -12.39 -39.79
CA VAL A 273 30.05 -12.40 -39.22
C VAL A 273 29.24 -11.27 -39.85
N ARG A 274 28.17 -11.60 -40.59
CA ARG A 274 27.22 -10.64 -41.15
C ARG A 274 25.84 -10.83 -40.51
N MET A 275 25.37 -9.81 -39.79
CA MET A 275 24.11 -9.86 -39.04
C MET A 275 23.40 -8.50 -39.07
N THR A 276 22.06 -8.49 -38.98
CA THR A 276 21.19 -7.30 -38.94
C THR A 276 21.55 -6.36 -37.81
N ASP A 277 21.60 -5.05 -38.06
CA ASP A 277 21.89 -4.02 -37.06
C ASP A 277 20.87 -4.08 -35.89
N PRO A 278 21.32 -4.27 -34.62
CA PRO A 278 20.43 -4.31 -33.46
C PRO A 278 19.95 -2.92 -32.99
N ARG A 279 20.51 -1.82 -33.52
CA ARG A 279 20.20 -0.45 -33.06
C ARG A 279 18.74 -0.01 -33.31
N PRO A 280 18.13 -0.26 -34.48
CA PRO A 280 16.77 0.20 -34.76
C PRO A 280 15.75 -0.41 -33.80
N GLU A 281 15.91 -1.70 -33.46
CA GLU A 281 15.00 -2.38 -32.52
C GLU A 281 15.17 -1.85 -31.09
N LEU A 282 16.42 -1.63 -30.63
CA LEU A 282 16.64 -1.04 -29.30
C LEU A 282 16.06 0.38 -29.21
N ALA A 283 16.21 1.19 -30.26
CA ALA A 283 15.62 2.53 -30.32
C ALA A 283 14.08 2.50 -30.30
N ALA A 284 13.46 1.52 -30.99
CA ALA A 284 12.01 1.33 -30.93
C ALA A 284 11.54 0.92 -29.52
N ILE A 285 12.32 0.09 -28.81
CA ILE A 285 12.04 -0.29 -27.43
C ILE A 285 12.18 0.93 -26.50
N ASP A 286 13.22 1.76 -26.69
CA ASP A 286 13.41 3.00 -25.92
C ASP A 286 12.26 4.00 -26.15
N ALA A 287 11.73 4.10 -27.37
CA ALA A 287 10.56 4.92 -27.66
C ALA A 287 9.29 4.42 -26.93
N LEU A 288 9.09 3.09 -26.86
CA LEU A 288 8.00 2.50 -26.07
C LEU A 288 8.14 2.79 -24.58
N ALA A 289 9.37 2.77 -24.06
CA ALA A 289 9.68 3.12 -22.67
C ALA A 289 9.37 4.60 -22.38
N ALA A 290 9.80 5.50 -23.27
CA ALA A 290 9.53 6.93 -23.16
C ALA A 290 8.02 7.25 -23.24
N ALA A 291 7.27 6.47 -24.03
CA ALA A 291 5.82 6.58 -24.14
C ALA A 291 5.06 5.87 -23.00
N GLY A 292 5.74 5.27 -22.01
CA GLY A 292 5.11 4.60 -20.88
C GLY A 292 4.43 3.25 -21.20
N HIS A 293 4.68 2.67 -22.36
CA HIS A 293 4.06 1.42 -22.81
C HIS A 293 4.82 0.19 -22.27
N TRP A 294 5.00 0.12 -20.95
CA TRP A 294 5.86 -0.85 -20.27
C TRP A 294 5.49 -2.32 -20.53
N ALA A 295 4.20 -2.62 -20.70
CA ALA A 295 3.71 -3.98 -20.96
C ALA A 295 4.27 -4.59 -22.27
N LEU A 296 4.60 -3.75 -23.27
CA LEU A 296 5.09 -4.20 -24.57
C LEU A 296 6.62 -4.41 -24.61
N ILE A 297 7.34 -3.93 -23.60
CA ILE A 297 8.81 -3.88 -23.60
C ILE A 297 9.42 -5.25 -23.28
N SER A 298 8.90 -5.94 -22.26
CA SER A 298 9.50 -7.16 -21.72
C SER A 298 9.78 -8.26 -22.77
N PRO A 299 8.82 -8.65 -23.64
CA PRO A 299 9.08 -9.67 -24.66
C PRO A 299 10.07 -9.21 -25.73
N ARG A 300 9.95 -7.94 -26.19
CA ARG A 300 10.84 -7.38 -27.23
C ARG A 300 12.28 -7.25 -26.74
N LEU A 301 12.46 -6.73 -25.53
CA LEU A 301 13.78 -6.58 -24.91
C LEU A 301 14.45 -7.94 -24.66
N SER A 302 13.66 -8.95 -24.28
CA SER A 302 14.17 -10.31 -24.09
C SER A 302 14.61 -10.94 -25.41
N ALA A 303 13.85 -10.75 -26.50
CA ALA A 303 14.21 -11.22 -27.83
C ALA A 303 15.47 -10.51 -28.34
N TRP A 304 15.51 -9.18 -28.21
CA TRP A 304 16.67 -8.36 -28.57
C TRP A 304 17.93 -8.80 -27.82
N ARG A 305 17.83 -8.99 -26.50
CA ARG A 305 18.98 -9.38 -25.67
C ARG A 305 19.54 -10.74 -26.06
N ARG A 306 18.68 -11.72 -26.40
CA ARG A 306 19.13 -13.03 -26.88
C ARG A 306 19.91 -12.88 -28.19
N GLN A 307 19.32 -12.21 -29.18
CA GLN A 307 19.97 -11.96 -30.48
C GLN A 307 21.30 -11.21 -30.33
N ALA A 308 21.34 -10.20 -29.46
CA ALA A 308 22.54 -9.44 -29.16
C ALA A 308 23.64 -10.29 -28.50
N THR A 309 23.27 -11.16 -27.56
CA THR A 309 24.21 -12.08 -26.89
C THR A 309 24.79 -13.10 -27.86
N ASP A 310 23.94 -13.72 -28.68
CA ASP A 310 24.37 -14.71 -29.68
C ASP A 310 25.32 -14.07 -30.70
N ARG A 311 25.02 -12.84 -31.13
CA ARG A 311 25.89 -12.07 -32.02
C ARG A 311 27.23 -11.73 -31.37
N LEU A 312 27.24 -11.33 -30.10
CA LEU A 312 28.47 -11.02 -29.38
C LEU A 312 29.38 -12.25 -29.28
N ALA A 313 28.80 -13.42 -28.99
CA ALA A 313 29.54 -14.68 -28.97
C ALA A 313 30.13 -15.01 -30.35
N ALA A 314 29.34 -14.88 -31.42
CA ALA A 314 29.81 -15.13 -32.79
C ALA A 314 30.95 -14.19 -33.20
N LEU A 315 30.86 -12.90 -32.87
CA LEU A 315 31.92 -11.92 -33.17
C LEU A 315 33.23 -12.22 -32.43
N ARG A 316 33.14 -12.56 -31.14
CA ARG A 316 34.31 -12.91 -30.32
C ARG A 316 34.97 -14.18 -30.83
N ASP A 317 34.19 -15.20 -31.18
CA ASP A 317 34.68 -16.44 -31.75
C ASP A 317 35.35 -16.22 -33.11
N ALA A 318 34.74 -15.44 -34.01
CA ALA A 318 35.34 -15.08 -35.30
C ALA A 318 36.68 -14.35 -35.11
N SER A 319 36.72 -13.36 -34.20
CA SER A 319 37.95 -12.62 -33.91
C SER A 319 39.04 -13.54 -33.34
N ALA A 320 38.70 -14.43 -32.41
CA ALA A 320 39.64 -15.38 -31.82
C ALA A 320 40.21 -16.36 -32.86
N ARG A 321 39.37 -16.90 -33.75
CA ARG A 321 39.81 -17.81 -34.81
C ARG A 321 40.70 -17.12 -35.84
N ASN A 322 40.34 -15.92 -36.29
CA ASN A 322 41.17 -15.13 -37.20
C ASN A 322 42.52 -14.76 -36.56
N ALA A 323 42.53 -14.40 -35.28
CA ALA A 323 43.77 -14.13 -34.53
C ALA A 323 44.63 -15.40 -34.35
N ALA A 324 44.02 -16.57 -34.16
CA ALA A 324 44.73 -17.84 -34.04
C ALA A 324 45.51 -18.18 -35.33
N LEU A 325 44.94 -17.93 -36.51
CA LEU A 325 45.65 -18.12 -37.80
C LEU A 325 46.94 -17.29 -37.86
N LEU A 326 46.85 -16.01 -37.45
CA LEU A 326 47.99 -15.10 -37.42
C LEU A 326 49.05 -15.54 -36.41
N THR A 327 48.62 -15.93 -35.21
CA THR A 327 49.51 -16.43 -34.15
C THR A 327 50.22 -17.70 -34.59
N GLU A 328 49.50 -18.67 -35.14
CA GLU A 328 50.06 -19.93 -35.63
C GLU A 328 51.13 -19.70 -36.70
N ARG A 329 50.85 -18.82 -37.67
CA ARG A 329 51.85 -18.45 -38.69
C ARG A 329 53.11 -17.85 -38.06
N ASN A 330 52.96 -16.97 -37.08
CA ASN A 330 54.09 -16.32 -36.41
C ASN A 330 54.89 -17.31 -35.55
N GLU A 331 54.23 -18.24 -34.86
CA GLU A 331 54.86 -19.30 -34.10
C GLU A 331 55.67 -20.24 -35.00
N LEU A 332 55.12 -20.66 -36.14
CA LEU A 332 55.85 -21.49 -37.12
C LEU A 332 57.08 -20.78 -37.67
N ARG A 333 57.00 -19.47 -37.93
CA ARG A 333 58.16 -18.65 -38.33
C ARG A 333 59.23 -18.62 -37.24
N GLY A 334 58.84 -18.36 -35.99
CA GLY A 334 59.76 -18.37 -34.85
C GLY A 334 60.42 -19.74 -34.61
N ARG A 335 59.64 -20.83 -34.72
CA ARG A 335 60.15 -22.21 -34.64
C ARG A 335 61.19 -22.49 -35.73
N LEU A 336 60.89 -22.14 -36.98
CA LEU A 336 61.83 -22.31 -38.10
C LEU A 336 63.12 -21.53 -37.86
N ASP A 337 63.02 -20.27 -37.43
CA ASP A 337 64.19 -19.43 -37.14
C ASP A 337 65.04 -20.02 -35.99
N ALA A 338 64.41 -20.57 -34.95
CA ALA A 338 65.11 -21.24 -33.85
C ALA A 338 65.82 -22.53 -34.32
N TYR A 339 65.18 -23.36 -35.15
CA TYR A 339 65.81 -24.56 -35.69
C TYR A 339 66.96 -24.22 -36.65
N ARG A 340 66.85 -23.15 -37.45
CA ARG A 340 67.95 -22.64 -38.28
C ARG A 340 69.12 -22.16 -37.43
N ALA A 341 68.87 -21.42 -36.35
CA ALA A 341 69.91 -21.01 -35.41
C ALA A 341 70.59 -22.22 -34.73
N LYS A 342 69.83 -23.28 -34.39
CA LYS A 342 70.37 -24.53 -33.84
C LYS A 342 71.27 -25.25 -34.84
N ALA A 343 70.84 -25.35 -36.10
CA ALA A 343 71.64 -25.94 -37.18
C ALA A 343 72.97 -25.19 -37.37
N LEU A 344 72.93 -23.85 -37.40
CA LEU A 344 74.13 -23.01 -37.51
C LEU A 344 75.11 -23.22 -36.35
N ARG A 345 74.63 -23.24 -35.10
CA ARG A 345 75.48 -23.48 -33.90
C ARG A 345 76.18 -24.85 -33.91
N ARG A 346 75.61 -25.84 -34.60
CA ARG A 346 76.17 -27.19 -34.74
C ARG A 346 76.98 -27.39 -36.03
N GLY A 347 77.27 -26.30 -36.76
CA GLY A 347 78.04 -26.37 -38.02
C GLY A 347 77.32 -27.15 -39.12
N LEU A 348 75.99 -27.06 -39.16
CA LEU A 348 75.11 -27.70 -40.16
C LEU A 348 74.47 -26.65 -41.09
N GLY A 349 75.06 -25.45 -41.19
CA GLY A 349 74.51 -24.36 -41.99
C GLY A 349 74.51 -24.61 -43.50
N GLU A 350 75.44 -25.44 -43.98
CA GLU A 350 75.63 -25.78 -45.40
C GLU A 350 75.29 -27.25 -45.68
N ASP A 351 74.52 -27.89 -44.79
CA ASP A 351 74.12 -29.28 -44.99
C ASP A 351 73.20 -29.40 -46.23
N PRO A 352 73.54 -30.28 -47.20
CA PRO A 352 72.86 -30.34 -48.49
C PRO A 352 71.41 -30.83 -48.39
N VAL A 353 71.02 -31.47 -47.27
CA VAL A 353 69.65 -31.93 -47.03
C VAL A 353 68.83 -30.87 -46.28
N LEU A 354 69.44 -30.18 -45.31
CA LEU A 354 68.75 -29.19 -44.47
C LEU A 354 68.48 -27.86 -45.18
N GLY A 355 69.38 -27.42 -46.07
CA GLY A 355 69.21 -26.17 -46.82
C GLY A 355 67.90 -26.10 -47.63
N PRO A 356 67.63 -27.06 -48.53
CA PRO A 356 66.40 -27.08 -49.34
C PRO A 356 65.12 -27.19 -48.49
N LEU A 357 65.16 -27.96 -47.39
CA LEU A 357 64.01 -28.09 -46.48
C LEU A 357 63.73 -26.78 -45.73
N ALA A 358 64.77 -26.05 -45.33
CA ALA A 358 64.62 -24.74 -44.68
C ALA A 358 64.06 -23.69 -45.65
N GLU A 359 64.48 -23.70 -46.91
CA GLU A 359 63.95 -22.82 -47.95
C GLU A 359 62.49 -23.13 -48.27
N ALA A 360 62.16 -24.42 -48.47
CA ALA A 360 60.78 -24.84 -48.70
C ALA A 360 59.84 -24.43 -47.55
N ALA A 361 60.26 -24.60 -46.29
CA ALA A 361 59.49 -24.16 -45.13
C ALA A 361 59.35 -22.62 -45.08
N ARG A 362 60.41 -21.88 -45.40
CA ARG A 362 60.40 -20.42 -45.45
C ARG A 362 59.44 -19.89 -46.53
N ASP A 363 59.51 -20.44 -47.74
CA ASP A 363 58.68 -20.01 -48.86
C ASP A 363 57.20 -20.20 -48.54
N ARG A 364 56.83 -21.35 -47.99
CA ARG A 364 55.44 -21.64 -47.58
C ARG A 364 54.94 -20.68 -46.49
N LEU A 365 55.78 -20.32 -45.52
CA LEU A 365 55.41 -19.38 -44.45
C LEU A 365 55.34 -17.92 -44.89
N HIS A 366 56.08 -17.53 -45.92
CA HIS A 366 56.16 -16.16 -46.43
C HIS A 366 55.28 -15.90 -47.65
N GLN A 367 54.79 -16.95 -48.31
CA GLN A 367 53.78 -16.86 -49.37
C GLN A 367 52.46 -16.26 -48.85
N ALA A 368 51.77 -15.57 -49.75
CA ALA A 368 50.41 -15.05 -49.55
C ALA A 368 49.54 -15.50 -50.74
N PRO A 369 48.45 -16.26 -50.54
CA PRO A 369 47.95 -16.79 -49.26
C PRO A 369 48.80 -17.94 -48.69
N CYS A 370 48.90 -18.01 -47.36
CA CYS A 370 49.63 -19.05 -46.62
C CYS A 370 48.69 -20.23 -46.29
N ASP A 371 49.04 -21.42 -46.75
CA ASP A 371 48.41 -22.67 -46.36
C ASP A 371 49.08 -23.19 -45.06
N LEU A 372 48.43 -22.97 -43.92
CA LEU A 372 48.96 -23.32 -42.59
C LEU A 372 49.26 -24.83 -42.43
N PRO A 373 48.36 -25.76 -42.78
CA PRO A 373 48.68 -27.19 -42.80
C PRO A 373 49.95 -27.51 -43.58
N ALA A 374 50.08 -27.02 -44.82
CA ALA A 374 51.27 -27.27 -45.64
C ALA A 374 52.54 -26.65 -45.04
N ALA A 375 52.44 -25.43 -44.50
CA ALA A 375 53.57 -24.75 -43.87
C ALA A 375 54.03 -25.47 -42.59
N ARG A 376 53.10 -25.98 -41.79
CA ARG A 376 53.37 -26.78 -40.59
C ARG A 376 54.11 -28.07 -40.94
N SER A 377 53.62 -28.82 -41.92
CA SER A 377 54.29 -30.05 -42.39
C SER A 377 55.70 -29.78 -42.90
N ALA A 378 55.94 -28.65 -43.57
CA ALA A 378 57.28 -28.27 -44.04
C ALA A 378 58.25 -27.94 -42.89
N VAL A 379 57.77 -27.24 -41.84
CA VAL A 379 58.59 -26.96 -40.64
C VAL A 379 58.89 -28.23 -39.87
N ASP A 380 57.91 -29.13 -39.70
CA ASP A 380 58.10 -30.39 -38.98
C ASP A 380 59.08 -31.31 -39.75
N ALA A 381 58.99 -31.38 -41.08
CA ALA A 381 59.95 -32.11 -41.91
C ALA A 381 61.40 -31.58 -41.76
N TYR A 382 61.58 -30.25 -41.66
CA TYR A 382 62.89 -29.67 -41.39
C TYR A 382 63.40 -30.00 -39.98
N GLN A 383 62.52 -29.95 -38.97
CA GLN A 383 62.85 -30.32 -37.59
C GLN A 383 63.30 -31.78 -37.47
N ASP A 384 62.57 -32.69 -38.12
CA ASP A 384 62.86 -34.12 -38.08
C ASP A 384 64.19 -34.43 -38.77
N ALA A 385 64.43 -33.84 -39.95
CA ALA A 385 65.71 -33.95 -40.65
C ALA A 385 66.86 -33.40 -39.80
N LEU A 386 66.69 -32.23 -39.17
CA LEU A 386 67.71 -31.64 -38.29
C LEU A 386 68.04 -32.56 -37.11
N SER A 387 67.01 -33.15 -36.50
CA SER A 387 67.17 -34.04 -35.35
C SER A 387 67.87 -35.34 -35.75
N ALA A 388 67.51 -35.92 -36.89
CA ALA A 388 68.15 -37.10 -37.45
C ALA A 388 69.62 -36.85 -37.80
N THR A 389 69.95 -35.71 -38.41
CA THR A 389 71.33 -35.34 -38.77
C THR A 389 72.20 -35.09 -37.53
N ILE A 390 71.64 -34.47 -36.48
CA ILE A 390 72.36 -34.30 -35.20
C ILE A 390 72.64 -35.67 -34.58
N ALA A 391 71.63 -36.55 -34.49
CA ALA A 391 71.81 -37.89 -33.94
C ALA A 391 72.84 -38.71 -34.72
N ALA A 392 72.83 -38.62 -36.06
CA ALA A 392 73.81 -39.29 -36.92
C ALA A 392 75.24 -38.75 -36.77
N ARG A 393 75.40 -37.46 -36.41
CA ARG A 393 76.71 -36.86 -36.09
C ARG A 393 77.20 -37.21 -34.68
N GLU A 394 76.30 -37.41 -33.72
CA GLU A 394 76.65 -37.78 -32.34
C GLU A 394 76.92 -39.29 -32.18
N ALA A 395 76.39 -40.12 -33.08
CA ALA A 395 76.66 -41.57 -33.14
C ALA A 395 77.93 -41.95 -33.94
N ARG A 396 78.56 -40.98 -34.61
CA ARG A 396 79.86 -41.09 -35.27
C ARG A 396 80.94 -40.47 -34.40
#